data_AF-A0A1E4F1I3-F1
#
_entry.id   AF-A0A1E4F1I3-F1
#
_cell.length_a   1.000
_cell.length_b   1.000
_cell.length_c   1.000
_cell.angle_alpha   90.00
_cell.angle_beta   90.00
_cell.angle_gamma   90.00
#
_symmetry.space_group_name_H-M   'P 1'
#
loop_
_entity.id
_entity.type
_entity.pdbx_description
1 polymer ?
#
loop_
_entity_poly.entity_id
_entity_poly.type
_entity_poly.pdbx_seq_one_letter_code
_entity_poly.pdbx_strand_id
1 'polypeptide(L)'
;MRFAIIGDTREWSEPGVDGPRRGRPVRAEEVESEAWRRKARLNLDEWRMREYVTGRPAPGRVTQLCREIELAAAALQRMSPIPADYADDVYWPHMG
;
A
#
# COMPACT_ATOMS: atom_id res chain seq x y z
N MET A 1 11.29 35.28 -21.53
CA MET A 1 10.88 33.91 -21.14
C MET A 1 10.03 34.02 -19.88
N ARG A 2 8.76 33.60 -19.94
CA ARG A 2 7.82 33.61 -18.80
C ARG A 2 7.47 32.15 -18.50
N PHE A 3 7.84 31.66 -17.33
CA PHE A 3 7.41 30.34 -16.88
C PHE A 3 5.99 30.47 -16.32
N ALA A 4 5.11 29.54 -16.69
CA ALA A 4 3.79 29.44 -16.09
C ALA A 4 3.94 28.97 -14.63
N ILE A 5 3.38 29.74 -13.70
CA ILE A 5 3.19 29.32 -12.31
C ILE A 5 2.07 28.29 -12.33
N ILE A 6 2.39 27.02 -12.08
CA ILE A 6 1.39 25.98 -11.88
C ILE A 6 0.78 26.24 -10.51
N GLY A 7 -0.43 26.81 -10.49
CA GLY A 7 -1.27 26.84 -9.30
C GLY A 7 -1.60 25.42 -8.89
N ASP A 8 -1.39 25.12 -7.61
CA ASP A 8 -1.64 23.83 -6.99
C ASP A 8 -3.15 23.57 -6.89
N THR A 9 -3.74 23.16 -8.00
CA THR A 9 -5.07 22.54 -8.03
C THR A 9 -4.86 21.04 -8.18
N ARG A 10 -4.41 20.40 -7.10
CA ARG A 10 -4.61 18.98 -6.90
C ARG A 10 -5.63 18.83 -5.78
N GLU A 11 -6.89 18.76 -6.18
CA GLU A 11 -7.97 18.27 -5.35
C GLU A 11 -7.65 16.80 -5.03
N TRP A 12 -6.91 16.60 -3.93
CA TRP A 12 -6.74 15.30 -3.33
C TRP A 12 -8.08 14.92 -2.71
N SER A 13 -8.65 13.80 -3.14
CA SER A 13 -9.85 13.22 -2.54
C SER A 13 -9.65 13.11 -1.03
N GLU A 14 -10.41 13.87 -0.26
CA GLU A 14 -10.43 13.80 1.20
C GLU A 14 -10.83 12.37 1.62
N PRO A 15 -9.97 11.60 2.30
CA PRO A 15 -10.41 10.37 2.93
C PRO A 15 -11.30 10.72 4.12
N GLY A 16 -12.39 9.97 4.27
CA GLY A 16 -13.41 10.16 5.29
C GLY A 16 -12.85 10.26 6.70
N VAL A 17 -13.56 11.06 7.51
CA VAL A 17 -13.22 11.45 8.87
C VAL A 17 -13.25 10.25 9.83
N ASP A 18 -12.19 9.45 9.84
CA ASP A 18 -11.75 8.74 11.03
C ASP A 18 -10.51 9.48 11.56
N GLY A 19 -10.74 10.38 12.52
CA GLY A 19 -9.73 11.31 13.01
C GLY A 19 -8.47 10.59 13.52
N PRO A 20 -7.29 11.23 13.41
CA PRO A 20 -6.01 10.61 13.74
C PRO A 20 -6.02 10.08 15.17
N ARG A 21 -5.40 8.90 15.39
CA ARG A 21 -4.85 8.49 16.68
C ARG A 21 -3.80 9.54 17.12
N ARG A 22 -4.27 10.69 17.61
CA ARG A 22 -3.42 11.82 18.01
C ARG A 22 -2.56 11.39 19.18
N GLY A 23 -1.25 11.27 18.94
CA GLY A 23 -0.26 11.33 20.01
C GLY A 23 1.03 10.56 19.79
N ARG A 24 1.02 9.48 18.98
CA ARG A 24 2.22 8.65 18.79
C ARG A 24 2.67 8.65 17.33
N PRO A 25 3.97 8.85 17.03
CA PRO A 25 4.48 8.65 15.69
C PRO A 25 4.31 7.18 15.27
N VAL A 26 3.82 6.98 14.05
CA VAL A 26 3.76 5.66 13.42
C VAL A 26 5.18 5.16 13.19
N ARG A 27 5.45 3.92 13.58
CA ARG A 27 6.75 3.29 13.37
C ARG A 27 6.78 2.48 12.07
N ALA A 28 7.98 2.26 11.53
CA ALA A 28 8.15 1.48 10.30
C ALA A 28 7.57 0.06 10.43
N GLU A 29 7.68 -0.56 11.62
CA GLU A 29 7.15 -1.90 11.88
C GLU A 29 5.62 -1.97 11.78
N GLU A 30 4.93 -0.84 12.03
CA GLU A 30 3.47 -0.75 11.88
C GLU A 30 3.07 -0.78 10.40
N VAL A 31 3.85 -0.13 9.53
CA VAL A 31 3.70 -0.18 8.07
C VAL A 31 4.02 -1.58 7.53
N GLU A 32 5.05 -2.24 8.05
CA GLU A 32 5.41 -3.61 7.66
C GLU A 32 4.33 -4.61 8.05
N SER A 33 3.79 -4.48 9.26
CA SER A 33 2.69 -5.32 9.76
C SER A 33 1.45 -5.17 8.87
N GLU A 34 1.19 -3.96 8.39
CA GLU A 34 0.10 -3.70 7.47
C GLU A 34 0.32 -4.27 6.07
N ALA A 35 1.53 -4.12 5.54
CA ALA A 35 1.92 -4.76 4.28
C ALA A 35 1.75 -6.28 4.36
N TRP A 36 2.15 -6.89 5.48
CA TRP A 36 1.98 -8.32 5.72
C TRP A 36 0.50 -8.72 5.78
N ARG A 37 -0.33 -7.96 6.52
CA ARG A 37 -1.78 -8.17 6.61
C ARG A 37 -2.43 -8.15 5.22
N ARG A 38 -2.07 -7.20 4.36
CA ARG A 38 -2.60 -7.11 2.99
C ARG A 38 -2.12 -8.25 2.11
N LYS A 39 -0.83 -8.63 2.19
CA LYS A 39 -0.29 -9.80 1.46
C LYS A 39 -0.96 -11.12 1.87
N ALA A 40 -1.31 -11.28 3.14
CA ALA A 40 -2.02 -12.47 3.62
C ALA A 40 -3.38 -12.67 2.93
N ARG A 41 -4.03 -11.59 2.47
CA ARG A 41 -5.31 -11.65 1.71
C ARG A 41 -5.15 -12.12 0.26
N LEU A 42 -3.92 -12.25 -0.24
CA LEU A 42 -3.64 -12.72 -1.60
C LEU A 42 -3.60 -14.25 -1.72
N ASN A 43 -3.77 -14.99 -0.62
CA ASN A 43 -3.70 -16.45 -0.56
C ASN A 43 -2.43 -17.02 -1.23
N LEU A 44 -1.28 -16.39 -0.99
CA LEU A 44 -0.01 -16.75 -1.64
C LEU A 44 0.36 -18.22 -1.44
N ASP A 45 0.06 -18.79 -0.27
CA ASP A 45 0.35 -20.19 0.02
C ASP A 45 -0.57 -21.15 -0.77
N GLU A 46 -1.84 -20.79 -1.00
CA GLU A 46 -2.72 -21.57 -1.87
C GLU A 46 -2.21 -21.54 -3.32
N TRP A 47 -1.74 -20.39 -3.79
CA TRP A 47 -1.15 -20.26 -5.12
C TRP A 47 0.13 -21.08 -5.27
N ARG A 48 1.01 -21.06 -4.27
CA ARG A 48 2.22 -21.90 -4.25
C ARG A 48 1.88 -23.39 -4.29
N MET A 49 0.88 -23.82 -3.52
CA MET A 49 0.44 -25.21 -3.54
C MET A 49 -0.13 -25.61 -4.90
N ARG A 50 -0.95 -24.75 -5.52
CA ARG A 50 -1.49 -25.00 -6.87
C ARG A 50 -0.38 -25.08 -7.90
N GLU A 51 0.60 -24.19 -7.85
CA GLU A 51 1.76 -24.21 -8.74
C GLU A 51 2.56 -25.51 -8.56
N TYR A 52 2.80 -25.94 -7.33
CA TYR A 52 3.48 -27.20 -7.05
C TYR A 52 2.73 -28.41 -7.62
N VAL A 53 1.41 -28.48 -7.46
CA VAL A 53 0.59 -29.62 -7.93
C VAL A 53 0.38 -29.61 -9.45
N THR A 54 0.22 -28.43 -10.05
CA THR A 54 -0.24 -28.30 -11.45
C THR A 54 0.84 -27.85 -12.42
N GLY A 55 1.99 -27.39 -11.92
CA GLY A 55 3.06 -26.76 -12.70
C GLY A 55 2.67 -25.40 -13.31
N ARG A 56 1.49 -24.86 -12.98
CA ARG A 56 1.02 -23.56 -13.51
C ARG A 56 1.35 -22.45 -12.51
N PRO A 57 2.03 -21.38 -12.95
CA PRO A 57 2.40 -20.30 -12.04
C PRO A 57 1.17 -19.56 -11.50
N ALA A 58 1.37 -18.87 -10.38
CA ALA A 58 0.37 -17.94 -9.85
C ALA A 58 -0.04 -16.90 -10.91
N PRO A 59 -1.30 -16.44 -10.93
CA PRO A 59 -1.75 -15.41 -11.85
C PRO A 59 -0.88 -14.16 -11.73
N GLY A 60 -0.49 -13.58 -12.86
CA GLY A 60 0.37 -12.38 -12.89
C GLY A 60 -0.16 -11.23 -12.04
N ARG A 61 -1.49 -11.07 -11.94
CA ARG A 61 -2.13 -10.06 -11.08
C ARG A 61 -1.83 -10.25 -9.60
N VAL A 62 -1.74 -11.49 -9.11
CA VAL A 62 -1.41 -11.78 -7.70
C VAL A 62 0.03 -11.38 -7.41
N THR A 63 0.96 -11.76 -8.29
CA THR A 63 2.38 -11.38 -8.19
C THR A 63 2.55 -9.87 -8.27
N GLN A 64 1.81 -9.21 -9.16
CA GLN A 64 1.81 -7.76 -9.29
C GLN A 64 1.32 -7.07 -8.03
N LEU A 65 0.17 -7.47 -7.48
CA LEU A 65 -0.37 -6.91 -6.24
C LEU A 65 0.60 -7.07 -5.07
N CYS A 66 1.24 -8.24 -4.95
CA CYS A 66 2.26 -8.46 -3.92
C CYS A 66 3.41 -7.44 -4.03
N ARG A 67 3.89 -7.19 -5.24
CA ARG A 67 4.96 -6.21 -5.51
C ARG A 67 4.50 -4.77 -5.23
N GLU A 68 3.28 -4.41 -5.61
CA GLU A 68 2.71 -3.09 -5.37
C GLU A 68 2.57 -2.81 -3.87
N ILE A 69 2.15 -3.80 -3.07
CA ILE A 69 2.09 -3.68 -1.60
C ILE A 69 3.48 -3.41 -1.03
N GLU A 70 4.52 -4.10 -1.51
CA GLU A 70 5.90 -3.91 -1.04
C GLU A 70 6.44 -2.52 -1.40
N LEU A 71 6.15 -2.03 -2.61
CA LEU A 71 6.52 -0.68 -3.03
C LEU A 71 5.79 0.40 -2.23
N ALA A 72 4.50 0.23 -1.97
CA ALA A 72 3.71 1.14 -1.14
C ALA A 72 4.29 1.24 0.28
N ALA A 73 4.59 0.09 0.91
CA ALA A 73 5.20 0.04 2.23
C ALA A 73 6.56 0.76 2.25
N ALA A 74 7.42 0.49 1.26
CA ALA A 74 8.72 1.16 1.15
C ALA A 74 8.60 2.67 0.95
N ALA A 75 7.58 3.14 0.22
CA ALA A 75 7.32 4.57 0.04
C ALA A 75 6.85 5.22 1.36
N LEU A 76 5.89 4.61 2.05
CA LEU A 76 5.37 5.07 3.34
C LEU A 76 6.49 5.18 4.39
N GLN A 77 7.36 4.17 4.49
CA GLN A 77 8.48 4.17 5.44
C GLN A 77 9.50 5.29 5.20
N ARG A 78 9.54 5.87 4.00
CA ARG A 78 10.44 6.99 3.65
C ARG A 78 9.81 8.36 3.94
N MET A 79 8.55 8.41 4.35
CA MET A 79 7.88 9.64 4.74
C MET A 79 8.27 10.02 6.17
N SER A 80 8.55 11.31 6.41
CA SER A 80 8.91 11.83 7.72
C SER A 80 8.05 13.05 8.07
N PRO A 81 7.06 12.92 8.98
CA PRO A 81 6.66 11.68 9.65
C PRO A 81 5.88 10.72 8.73
N ILE A 82 5.82 9.43 9.09
CA ILE A 82 4.88 8.49 8.47
C ILE A 82 3.44 8.97 8.73
N PRO A 83 2.54 8.98 7.72
CA PRO A 83 1.16 9.41 7.91
C PRO A 83 0.44 8.62 9.01
N ALA A 84 -0.39 9.29 9.80
CA ALA A 84 -1.12 8.64 10.91
C ALA A 84 -2.22 7.68 10.40
N ASP A 85 -2.70 7.95 9.19
CA ASP A 85 -3.66 7.23 8.36
C ASP A 85 -2.98 6.28 7.37
N TYR A 86 -1.74 5.85 7.64
CA TYR A 86 -0.97 4.96 6.74
C TYR A 86 -1.72 3.68 6.33
N ALA A 87 -2.74 3.27 7.08
CA ALA A 87 -3.54 2.09 6.79
C ALA A 87 -4.66 2.34 5.77
N ASP A 88 -4.91 3.58 5.36
CA ASP A 88 -5.98 3.96 4.43
C ASP A 88 -5.65 3.50 3.01
N ASP A 89 -6.66 2.99 2.30
CA ASP A 89 -6.50 2.40 0.96
C ASP A 89 -5.96 3.39 -0.10
N VAL A 90 -5.95 4.69 0.17
CA VAL A 90 -5.30 5.71 -0.68
C VAL A 90 -3.81 5.43 -0.89
N TYR A 91 -3.15 4.79 0.08
CA TYR A 91 -1.73 4.47 0.02
C TYR A 91 -1.42 3.08 -0.57
N TRP A 92 -2.42 2.23 -0.73
CA TRP A 92 -2.23 0.81 -1.06
C TRP A 92 -2.87 0.46 -2.41
N PRO A 93 -2.40 -0.59 -3.10
CA PRO A 93 -3.04 -1.04 -4.32
C PRO A 93 -4.47 -1.54 -4.05
N HIS A 94 -5.36 -1.32 -5.02
CA HIS A 94 -6.73 -1.80 -4.95
C HIS A 94 -6.76 -3.32 -5.11
N MET A 95 -7.27 -4.01 -4.09
CA MET A 95 -7.18 -5.46 -3.95
C MET A 95 -8.30 -6.23 -4.69
N GLY A 96 -9.32 -5.53 -5.21
CA GLY A 96 -10.46 -6.11 -5.92
C GLY A 96 -11.72 -5.30 -5.73
#